data_AF-A0A075MPI4-F1
#
_entry.id   AF-A0A075MPI4-F1
#
_cell.length_a   1.000
_cell.length_b   1.000
_cell.length_c   1.000
_cell.angle_alpha   90.00
_cell.angle_beta   90.00
_cell.angle_gamma   90.00
#
_symmetry.space_group_name_H-M   'P 1'
#
loop_
_entity.id
_entity.type
_entity.pdbx_description
1 polymer ?
#
loop_
_entity_poly.entity_id
_entity_poly.type
_entity_poly.pdbx_seq_one_letter_code
_entity_poly.pdbx_strand_id
1 'polypeptide(L)'
;MQHIFKVTKSVGEATANLELYDGNSLALLESESFSDLYTLNFHLQTLATKYKTAGGLLIVHDKAKNSVELSLAKDENSLFVS
;
A
#
# COMPACT_ATOMS: atom_id res chain seq x y z
N MET A 1 13.27 -9.53 3.37
CA MET A 1 13.20 -8.06 3.44
C MET A 1 11.75 -7.71 3.70
N GLN A 2 11.46 -7.04 4.81
CA GLN A 2 10.11 -6.58 5.11
C GLN A 2 9.92 -5.25 4.41
N HIS A 3 8.79 -5.06 3.72
CA HIS A 3 8.44 -3.80 3.07
C HIS A 3 7.23 -3.20 3.79
N ILE A 4 7.14 -1.87 3.81
CA ILE A 4 6.01 -1.15 4.38
C ILE A 4 5.26 -0.46 3.24
N PHE A 5 4.02 -0.86 3.02
CA PHE A 5 3.11 -0.31 2.04
C PHE A 5 2.16 0.62 2.78
N LYS A 6 2.22 1.93 2.50
CA LYS A 6 1.31 2.90 3.09
C LYS A 6 0.39 3.43 2.01
N VAL A 7 -0.90 3.16 2.15
CA VAL A 7 -1.96 3.65 1.28
C VAL A 7 -2.73 4.72 2.01
N THR A 8 -2.80 5.91 1.44
CA THR A 8 -3.60 7.02 1.95
C THR A 8 -4.75 7.28 1.00
N LYS A 9 -5.98 7.07 1.45
CA LYS A 9 -7.19 7.43 0.71
C LYS A 9 -7.58 8.87 1.01
N SER A 10 -7.79 9.67 -0.04
CA SER A 10 -8.15 11.08 0.08
C SER A 10 -9.65 11.27 0.29
N VAL A 11 -10.03 12.45 0.78
CA VAL A 11 -11.44 12.83 0.98
C VAL A 11 -11.98 13.47 -0.29
N GLY A 12 -13.07 12.91 -0.83
CA GLY A 12 -13.88 13.56 -1.89
C GLY A 12 -13.70 12.98 -3.29
N GLU A 13 -12.50 12.55 -3.66
CA GLU A 13 -12.23 11.81 -4.89
C GLU A 13 -11.72 10.41 -4.54
N ALA A 14 -11.98 9.41 -5.38
CA ALA A 14 -11.51 8.03 -5.21
C ALA A 14 -9.98 7.90 -5.38
N THR A 15 -9.24 8.96 -5.07
CA THR A 15 -7.80 9.04 -5.22
C THR A 15 -7.11 8.42 -4.01
N ALA A 16 -6.10 7.61 -4.29
CA ALA A 16 -5.33 6.92 -3.29
C ALA A 16 -3.83 7.05 -3.59
N ASN A 17 -3.06 7.40 -2.57
CA ASN A 17 -1.61 7.55 -2.69
C ASN A 17 -0.94 6.35 -2.03
N LEU A 18 -0.02 5.73 -2.75
CA LEU A 18 0.80 4.64 -2.27
C LEU A 18 2.22 5.15 -2.02
N GLU A 19 2.73 4.89 -0.83
CA GLU A 19 4.13 5.09 -0.46
C GLU A 19 4.71 3.73 -0.04
N LEU A 20 5.76 3.28 -0.71
CA LEU A 20 6.48 2.05 -0.41
C LEU A 20 7.80 2.39 0.29
N TYR A 21 8.03 1.79 1.45
CA TYR A 21 9.27 1.96 2.20
C TYR A 21 10.00 0.63 2.39
N ASP A 22 11.32 0.71 2.46
CA ASP A 22 12.16 -0.37 2.95
C ASP A 22 11.96 -0.53 4.47
N GLY A 23 11.63 -1.74 4.93
CA GLY A 23 11.30 -1.97 6.35
C GLY A 23 12.47 -1.89 7.31
N ASN A 24 13.72 -1.88 6.84
CA ASN A 24 14.90 -1.79 7.72
C ASN A 24 15.41 -0.35 7.85
N SER A 25 15.44 0.39 6.75
CA SER A 25 15.98 1.75 6.67
C SER A 25 14.92 2.84 6.69
N LEU A 26 13.64 2.46 6.52
CA LEU A 26 12.52 3.39 6.31
C LEU A 26 12.74 4.35 5.15
N ALA A 27 13.63 4.00 4.22
CA ALA A 27 13.85 4.76 3.00
C ALA A 27 12.63 4.62 2.09
N LEU A 28 12.16 5.74 1.54
CA LEU A 28 11.11 5.75 0.53
C LEU A 28 11.66 5.15 -0.76
N LEU A 29 11.07 4.04 -1.20
CA LEU A 29 11.43 3.37 -2.44
C LEU A 29 10.62 3.92 -3.59
N GLU A 30 9.29 3.95 -3.44
CA GLU A 30 8.37 4.40 -4.49
C GLU A 30 7.22 5.19 -3.88
N SER A 31 6.72 6.18 -4.62
CA SER A 31 5.55 6.96 -4.25
C SER A 31 4.75 7.25 -5.50
N GLU A 32 3.49 6.82 -5.53
CA GLU A 32 2.62 6.98 -6.69
C GLU A 32 1.19 7.34 -6.24
N SER A 33 0.48 8.09 -7.08
CA SER A 33 -0.89 8.52 -6.84
C SER A 33 -1.80 7.90 -7.89
N PHE A 34 -2.91 7.33 -7.43
CA PHE A 34 -3.86 6.61 -8.26
C PHE A 34 -5.22 7.30 -8.22
N SER A 35 -5.92 7.32 -9.34
CA SER A 35 -7.27 7.89 -9.50
C SER A 35 -8.38 7.00 -8.95
N ASP A 36 -8.08 5.72 -8.76
CA ASP A 36 -9.04 4.70 -8.36
C ASP A 36 -8.35 3.54 -7.62
N LEU A 37 -9.12 2.82 -6.80
CA LEU A 37 -8.62 1.70 -6.00
C LEU A 37 -8.31 0.45 -6.84
N TYR A 38 -8.92 0.26 -8.01
CA TYR A 38 -8.66 -0.92 -8.84
C TYR A 38 -7.25 -0.88 -9.40
N THR A 39 -6.84 0.27 -9.94
CA THR A 39 -5.49 0.50 -10.45
C THR A 39 -4.46 0.38 -9.33
N LEU A 40 -4.75 0.94 -8.14
CA LEU A 40 -3.88 0.80 -6.97
C LEU A 40 -3.72 -0.67 -6.54
N ASN A 41 -4.81 -1.44 -6.46
CA ASN A 41 -4.76 -2.84 -6.06
C ASN A 41 -4.01 -3.70 -7.09
N PHE A 42 -4.21 -3.44 -8.38
CA PHE A 42 -3.44 -4.10 -9.42
C PHE A 42 -1.95 -3.78 -9.28
N HIS A 43 -1.59 -2.51 -9.05
CA HIS A 43 -0.22 -2.09 -8.84
C HIS A 43 0.41 -2.77 -7.61
N LEU A 44 -0.30 -2.82 -6.48
CA LEU A 44 0.14 -3.51 -5.26
C LEU A 44 0.49 -4.98 -5.50
N GLN A 45 -0.30 -5.69 -6.29
CA GLN A 45 0.00 -7.08 -6.66
C GLN A 45 1.31 -7.18 -7.47
N THR A 46 1.53 -6.26 -8.41
CA THR A 46 2.79 -6.24 -9.19
C THR A 46 4.02 -5.91 -8.35
N LEU A 47 3.88 -5.07 -7.31
CA LEU A 47 4.96 -4.74 -6.39
C LEU A 47 5.43 -5.97 -5.61
N ALA A 48 4.51 -6.84 -5.21
CA ALA A 48 4.83 -8.06 -4.51
C ALA A 48 5.78 -8.95 -5.34
N THR A 49 5.50 -9.07 -6.64
CA THR A 49 6.36 -9.79 -7.60
C THR A 49 7.68 -9.06 -7.87
N LYS A 50 7.64 -7.72 -8.08
CA LYS A 50 8.81 -6.89 -8.40
C LYS A 50 9.87 -6.93 -7.31
N TYR A 51 9.45 -6.80 -6.05
CA TYR A 51 10.35 -6.79 -4.89
C TYR A 51 10.53 -8.18 -4.27
N LYS A 52 9.95 -9.23 -4.90
CA LYS A 52 9.93 -10.62 -4.40
C LYS A 52 9.58 -10.68 -2.90
N THR A 53 8.61 -9.86 -2.50
CA THR A 53 8.28 -9.71 -1.08
C THR A 53 7.49 -10.93 -0.63
N ALA A 54 8.01 -11.66 0.36
CA ALA A 54 7.27 -12.73 1.03
C ALA A 54 6.24 -12.18 2.05
N GLY A 55 5.74 -10.97 1.80
CA GLY A 55 4.92 -10.20 2.74
C GLY A 55 5.54 -8.90 3.25
N GLY A 56 4.72 -8.10 3.93
CA GLY A 56 5.05 -6.77 4.44
C GLY A 56 3.96 -6.20 5.34
N LEU A 57 4.19 -4.99 5.85
CA LEU A 57 3.19 -4.25 6.61
C LEU A 57 2.37 -3.39 5.63
N LEU A 58 1.07 -3.63 5.54
CA LEU A 58 0.14 -2.78 4.82
C LEU A 58 -0.55 -1.84 5.81
N ILE A 59 -0.44 -0.54 5.55
CA ILE A 59 -1.03 0.54 6.33
C ILE A 59 -2.04 1.22 5.44
N VAL A 60 -3.31 1.20 5.80
CA VAL A 60 -4.38 1.89 5.07
C VAL A 60 -4.89 3.03 5.94
N HIS A 61 -4.61 4.26 5.52
CA HIS A 61 -5.14 5.46 6.14
C HIS A 61 -6.31 5.98 5.29
N ASP A 62 -7.53 5.80 5.81
CA ASP A 62 -8.74 6.35 5.23
C ASP A 62 -9.04 7.72 5.85
N LYS A 63 -8.71 8.80 5.13
CA LYS A 63 -8.96 10.17 5.62
C LYS A 63 -10.45 10.51 5.67
N ALA A 64 -11.28 9.86 4.85
CA ALA A 64 -12.71 10.15 4.82
C ALA A 64 -13.41 9.58 6.07
N LYS A 65 -12.97 8.41 6.53
CA LYS A 65 -13.46 7.78 7.77
C LYS A 65 -12.65 8.15 9.01
N ASN A 66 -11.55 8.89 8.83
CA ASN A 66 -10.56 9.18 9.88
C ASN A 66 -10.10 7.89 10.58
N SER A 67 -9.82 6.85 9.79
CA SER A 67 -9.43 5.52 10.29
C SER A 67 -8.08 5.09 9.74
N VAL A 68 -7.35 4.33 10.55
CA VAL A 68 -6.08 3.70 10.14
C VAL A 68 -6.18 2.22 10.43
N GLU A 69 -5.97 1.43 9.38
CA GLU A 69 -5.94 -0.03 9.44
C GLU A 69 -4.52 -0.51 9.16
N LEU A 70 -4.09 -1.51 9.93
CA LEU A 70 -2.76 -2.10 9.84
C LEU A 70 -2.94 -3.61 9.66
N SER A 71 -2.37 -4.16 8.60
CA SER A 71 -2.40 -5.59 8.32
C SER A 71 -1.02 -6.10 7.93
N LEU A 72 -0.70 -7.30 8.41
CA LEU A 72 0.48 -8.02 7.96
C LEU A 72 0.10 -8.79 6.70
N ALA A 73 0.53 -8.29 5.55
CA ALA A 73 0.39 -9.01 4.30
C ALA A 73 1.40 -10.17 4.30
N LYS A 74 0.93 -11.42 4.26
CA LYS A 74 1.82 -12.60 4.26
C LYS A 74 2.11 -13.13 2.85
N ASP A 75 1.29 -12.74 1.90
CA ASP A 75 1.38 -13.13 0.48
C ASP A 75 0.87 -11.99 -0.42
N GLU A 76 1.03 -12.16 -1.73
CA GLU A 76 0.62 -11.18 -2.74
C GLU A 76 -0.89 -10.86 -2.67
N ASN A 77 -1.71 -11.85 -2.32
CA ASN A 77 -3.17 -11.70 -2.21
C ASN A 77 -3.59 -10.90 -0.97
N SER A 78 -2.70 -10.81 0.02
CA SER A 78 -2.92 -10.03 1.23
C SER A 78 -2.67 -8.52 1.03
N LEU A 79 -2.08 -8.12 -0.11
CA LEU A 79 -1.88 -6.72 -0.49
C LEU A 79 -3.11 -6.19 -1.24
N PHE A 80 -4.20 -6.03 -0.50
CA PHE A 80 -5.47 -5.55 -1.04
C PHE A 80 -6.09 -4.48 -0.14
N VAL A 81 -6.64 -3.44 -0.77
CA VAL A 81 -7.30 -2.32 -0.11
C VAL A 81 -8.74 -2.22 -0.59
N SER A 82 -9.70 -2.40 0.32
CA SER A 82 -11.15 -2.26 0.10
C SER A 82 -11.63 -0.85 0.35
#